data_AF-A0A2H1EDD8-F1
#
_entry.id   AF-A0A2H1EDD8-F1
#
_cell.length_a   1.000
_cell.length_b   1.000
_cell.length_c   1.000
_cell.angle_alpha   90.00
_cell.angle_beta   90.00
_cell.angle_gamma   90.00
#
_symmetry.space_group_name_H-M   'P 1'
#
loop_
_entity.id
_entity.type
_entity.pdbx_description
1 polymer ?
#
loop_
_entity_poly.entity_id
_entity_poly.type
_entity_poly.pdbx_seq_one_letter_code
_entity_poly.pdbx_strand_id
1 'polypeptide(L)'
;MDAEPVHQNWFEVKYEEVFDNRPNLWYYGEGNWFELKTLENANIYEVHLDRSSYKKIKTVSNNKDFIYKIYDSQKLVKTYQLTANSYKLLDFPKKGDNWDRYGSRDKGGDNWIDEAAAAGFFGFLHTLKKNGINEKVYYNDISANDKRNIGHKTHKTGHDIDIRYPGADNSVGQKLWSISKDYYKTEEKFVKVLEDILSISIDWGFMKKYNYAYKKDIKHTSGKAISVHQDHYHIGFKR
;
A
#
# COMPACT_ATOMS: atom_id res chain seq x y z
N MET A 1 -14.03 -36.99 17.00
CA MET A 1 -13.80 -38.35 17.51
C MET A 1 -12.45 -38.34 18.18
N ASP A 2 -12.36 -38.85 19.40
CA ASP A 2 -11.09 -38.97 20.11
C ASP A 2 -10.27 -40.09 19.44
N ALA A 3 -9.07 -39.76 18.97
CA ALA A 3 -8.12 -40.72 18.45
C ALA A 3 -7.20 -41.15 19.60
N GLU A 4 -7.44 -42.34 20.17
CA GLU A 4 -6.51 -42.94 21.12
C GLU A 4 -5.39 -43.70 20.38
N PRO A 5 -4.12 -43.52 20.77
CA PRO A 5 -3.00 -44.24 20.14
C PRO A 5 -2.99 -45.71 20.56
N VAL A 6 -2.98 -46.60 19.57
CA VAL A 6 -3.01 -48.08 19.75
C VAL A 6 -1.82 -48.60 20.58
N HIS A 7 -0.72 -47.83 20.71
CA HIS A 7 0.50 -48.26 21.40
C HIS A 7 1.06 -47.26 22.43
N GLN A 8 0.28 -46.30 22.93
CA GLN A 8 0.78 -45.26 23.87
C GLN A 8 2.04 -44.51 23.38
N ASN A 9 2.29 -44.49 22.07
CA ASN A 9 3.38 -43.76 21.45
C ASN A 9 2.81 -42.54 20.72
N TRP A 10 3.10 -41.34 21.22
CA TRP A 10 2.60 -40.08 20.69
C TRP A 10 3.19 -39.69 19.33
N PHE A 11 4.27 -40.37 18.89
CA PHE A 11 4.89 -40.14 17.59
C PHE A 11 4.18 -40.85 16.42
N GLU A 12 3.26 -41.78 16.69
CA GLU A 12 2.57 -42.56 15.65
C GLU A 12 1.14 -42.06 15.35
N VAL A 13 0.72 -40.97 16.02
CA VAL A 13 -0.58 -40.35 15.73
C VAL A 13 -0.51 -39.68 14.36
N LYS A 14 -1.07 -40.37 13.36
CA LYS A 14 -1.41 -39.76 12.08
C LYS A 14 -2.61 -38.85 12.32
N TYR A 15 -2.35 -37.55 12.38
CA TYR A 15 -3.42 -36.55 12.37
C TYR A 15 -4.11 -36.59 11.01
N GLU A 16 -5.20 -37.35 10.88
CA GLU A 16 -6.25 -36.94 9.94
C GLU A 16 -6.69 -35.54 10.38
N GLU A 17 -6.82 -34.60 9.43
CA GLU A 17 -7.08 -33.18 9.67
C GLU A 17 -8.11 -32.94 10.79
N VAL A 18 -7.62 -32.66 12.00
CA VAL A 18 -8.48 -32.31 13.13
C VAL A 18 -8.74 -30.82 13.05
N PHE A 19 -9.89 -30.44 12.51
CA PHE A 19 -10.40 -29.08 12.60
C PHE A 19 -11.04 -28.86 13.98
N ASP A 20 -10.31 -28.22 14.90
CA ASP A 20 -10.82 -27.77 16.19
C ASP A 20 -11.48 -26.38 16.03
N ASN A 21 -12.79 -26.29 16.31
CA ASN A 21 -13.61 -25.08 16.11
C ASN A 21 -13.55 -24.08 17.29
N ARG A 22 -12.46 -24.05 18.07
CA ARG A 22 -12.26 -23.09 19.16
C ARG A 22 -11.45 -21.86 18.70
N PRO A 23 -11.69 -20.67 19.28
CA PRO A 23 -10.94 -19.47 18.92
C PRO A 23 -9.46 -19.65 19.28
N ASN A 24 -8.59 -19.31 18.31
CA ASN A 24 -7.13 -19.50 18.30
C ASN A 24 -6.70 -20.90 17.87
N LEU A 25 -6.86 -21.19 16.57
CA LEU A 25 -6.25 -22.34 15.93
C LEU A 25 -4.72 -22.19 16.00
N TRP A 26 -4.00 -23.25 16.35
CA TRP A 26 -2.55 -23.32 16.22
C TRP A 26 -2.20 -24.47 15.31
N TYR A 27 -1.34 -24.24 14.32
CA TYR A 27 -0.83 -25.25 13.41
C TYR A 27 0.64 -25.51 13.72
N TYR A 28 1.04 -26.79 13.78
CA TYR A 28 2.44 -27.18 13.95
C TYR A 28 2.98 -27.75 12.63
N GLY A 29 4.05 -27.16 12.11
CA GLY A 29 4.68 -27.56 10.85
C GLY A 29 6.15 -27.15 10.82
N GLU A 30 7.00 -27.91 10.12
CA GLU A 30 8.44 -27.63 9.98
C GLU A 30 9.17 -27.37 11.32
N GLY A 31 8.74 -28.02 12.40
CA GLY A 31 9.33 -27.86 13.73
C GLY A 31 8.91 -26.59 14.49
N ASN A 32 7.89 -25.85 14.01
CA ASN A 32 7.44 -24.59 14.61
C ASN A 32 5.92 -24.55 14.83
N TRP A 33 5.50 -23.79 15.85
CA TRP A 33 4.09 -23.48 16.13
C TRP A 33 3.69 -22.17 15.45
N PHE A 34 2.57 -22.19 14.74
CA PHE A 34 1.98 -21.05 14.05
C PHE A 34 0.58 -20.79 14.61
N GLU A 35 0.30 -19.55 15.02
CA GLU A 35 -1.05 -19.13 15.37
C GLU A 35 -1.85 -18.85 14.09
N LEU A 36 -2.91 -19.63 13.85
CA LEU A 36 -3.96 -19.31 12.89
C LEU A 36 -4.87 -18.26 13.52
N LYS A 37 -4.51 -16.99 13.32
CA LYS A 37 -5.40 -15.87 13.64
C LYS A 37 -6.63 -15.95 12.74
N THR A 38 -7.80 -16.19 13.34
CA THR A 38 -9.06 -16.11 12.61
C THR A 38 -9.26 -14.68 12.11
N LEU A 39 -9.57 -14.52 10.81
CA LEU A 39 -9.91 -13.23 10.19
C LEU A 39 -11.20 -12.62 10.79
N GLU A 40 -11.82 -13.29 11.75
CA GLU A 40 -13.03 -12.88 12.43
C GLU A 40 -12.86 -11.59 13.24
N ASN A 41 -11.64 -11.24 13.64
CA ASN A 41 -11.43 -10.05 14.48
C ASN A 41 -10.89 -8.82 13.75
N ALA A 42 -10.58 -8.88 12.45
CA ALA A 42 -10.02 -7.73 11.73
C ALA A 42 -11.08 -6.88 11.00
N ASN A 43 -10.76 -5.61 10.81
CA ASN A 43 -11.44 -4.75 9.84
C ASN A 43 -11.12 -5.24 8.42
N ILE A 44 -12.09 -5.25 7.50
CA ILE A 44 -11.88 -5.77 6.15
C ILE A 44 -12.25 -4.73 5.11
N TYR A 45 -11.29 -4.44 4.24
CA TYR A 45 -11.46 -3.73 2.99
C TYR A 45 -11.42 -4.70 1.82
N GLU A 46 -12.34 -4.52 0.88
CA GLU A 46 -12.20 -5.07 -0.46
C GLU A 46 -11.83 -3.96 -1.43
N VAL A 47 -10.86 -4.23 -2.30
CA VAL A 47 -10.34 -3.34 -3.33
C VAL A 47 -10.57 -4.04 -4.67
N HIS A 48 -11.30 -3.41 -5.58
CA HIS A 48 -11.79 -4.02 -6.81
C HIS A 48 -11.24 -3.26 -8.03
N LEU A 49 -10.29 -3.87 -8.73
CA LEU A 49 -9.48 -3.23 -9.77
C LEU A 49 -10.23 -2.97 -11.08
N ASP A 50 -11.26 -3.75 -11.37
CA ASP A 50 -12.13 -3.64 -12.54
C ASP A 50 -13.04 -2.41 -12.52
N ARG A 51 -13.35 -1.92 -11.31
CA ARG A 51 -14.24 -0.78 -11.09
C ARG A 51 -13.57 0.40 -10.37
N SER A 52 -12.25 0.36 -10.21
CA SER A 52 -11.44 1.35 -9.48
C SER A 52 -12.08 1.80 -8.17
N SER A 53 -12.49 0.86 -7.32
CA SER A 53 -13.18 1.19 -6.08
C SER A 53 -12.80 0.26 -4.94
N TYR A 54 -13.01 0.75 -3.72
CA TYR A 54 -12.83 -0.03 -2.51
C TYR A 54 -13.97 0.23 -1.52
N LYS A 55 -14.21 -0.74 -0.65
CA LYS A 55 -15.22 -0.64 0.42
C LYS A 55 -14.74 -1.35 1.67
N LYS A 56 -14.94 -0.71 2.82
CA LYS A 56 -14.85 -1.38 4.13
C LYS A 56 -16.10 -2.25 4.31
N ILE A 57 -15.96 -3.56 4.15
CA ILE A 57 -17.08 -4.52 4.24
C ILE A 57 -17.30 -5.01 5.67
N LYS A 58 -16.29 -4.88 6.54
CA LYS A 58 -16.38 -5.27 7.94
C LYS A 58 -15.66 -4.24 8.81
N THR A 59 -16.33 -3.81 9.86
CA THR A 59 -15.75 -2.97 10.90
C THR A 59 -15.80 -3.72 12.22
N VAL A 60 -14.67 -3.80 12.91
CA VAL A 60 -14.58 -4.39 14.24
C VAL A 60 -14.13 -3.29 15.20
N SER A 61 -15.02 -2.90 16.11
CA SER A 61 -14.75 -1.82 17.07
C SER A 61 -13.54 -2.14 17.93
N ASN A 62 -12.70 -1.12 18.20
CA ASN A 62 -11.48 -1.22 19.01
C ASN A 62 -10.43 -2.22 18.51
N ASN A 63 -10.56 -2.74 17.28
CA ASN A 63 -9.56 -3.59 16.66
C ASN A 63 -8.59 -2.76 15.81
N LYS A 64 -7.30 -3.11 15.86
CA LYS A 64 -6.21 -2.43 15.14
C LYS A 64 -5.77 -3.16 13.87
N ASP A 65 -6.26 -4.35 13.62
CA ASP A 65 -5.90 -5.17 12.47
C ASP A 65 -6.83 -4.89 11.28
N PHE A 66 -6.20 -4.82 10.11
CA PHE A 66 -6.84 -4.50 8.84
C PHE A 66 -6.41 -5.51 7.80
N ILE A 67 -7.40 -6.04 7.08
CA ILE A 67 -7.21 -6.92 5.93
C ILE A 67 -7.65 -6.17 4.68
N TYR A 68 -6.78 -6.12 3.68
CA TYR A 68 -7.08 -5.59 2.35
C TYR A 68 -7.08 -6.74 1.36
N LYS A 69 -8.25 -7.04 0.80
CA LYS A 69 -8.42 -8.07 -0.23
C LYS A 69 -8.50 -7.39 -1.59
N ILE A 70 -7.54 -7.68 -2.45
CA ILE A 70 -7.45 -7.12 -3.81
C ILE A 70 -8.10 -8.10 -4.78
N TYR A 71 -9.09 -7.62 -5.52
CA TYR A 71 -9.85 -8.39 -6.50
C TYR A 71 -9.64 -7.84 -7.90
N ASP A 72 -9.41 -8.73 -8.86
CA ASP A 72 -9.47 -8.42 -10.29
C ASP A 72 -10.53 -9.30 -10.94
N SER A 73 -11.56 -8.71 -11.54
CA SER A 73 -12.69 -9.44 -12.12
C SER A 73 -13.27 -10.49 -11.16
N GLN A 74 -13.53 -10.09 -9.91
CA GLN A 74 -14.00 -10.94 -8.79
C GLN A 74 -13.03 -12.02 -8.30
N LYS A 75 -11.88 -12.21 -8.94
CA LYS A 75 -10.84 -13.13 -8.46
C LYS A 75 -9.97 -12.44 -7.41
N LEU A 76 -9.84 -13.04 -6.22
CA LEU A 76 -8.87 -12.58 -5.22
C LEU A 76 -7.45 -12.76 -5.76
N VAL A 77 -6.70 -11.68 -5.92
CA VAL A 77 -5.32 -11.70 -6.44
C VAL A 77 -4.29 -11.48 -5.34
N LYS A 78 -4.65 -10.78 -4.27
CA LYS A 78 -3.73 -10.51 -3.17
C LYS A 78 -4.48 -10.19 -1.88
N THR A 79 -3.86 -10.53 -0.76
CA THR A 79 -4.30 -10.13 0.58
C THR A 79 -3.15 -9.43 1.30
N TYR A 80 -3.41 -8.28 1.89
CA TYR A 80 -2.50 -7.60 2.80
C TYR A 80 -3.09 -7.56 4.20
N GLN A 81 -2.25 -7.70 5.20
CA GLN A 81 -2.60 -7.58 6.60
C GLN A 81 -1.73 -6.50 7.22
N LEU A 82 -2.35 -5.49 7.81
CA LEU A 82 -1.68 -4.35 8.44
C LEU A 82 -2.25 -4.13 9.83
N THR A 83 -1.41 -3.70 10.77
CA THR A 83 -1.82 -3.37 12.14
C THR A 83 -1.59 -1.90 12.41
N ALA A 84 -2.61 -1.23 12.92
CA ALA A 84 -2.60 0.18 13.25
C ALA A 84 -1.87 0.44 14.58
N ASN A 85 -1.15 1.54 14.65
CA ASN A 85 -0.57 2.04 15.90
C ASN A 85 -1.63 2.78 16.77
N SER A 86 -1.19 3.37 17.89
CA SER A 86 -2.05 4.17 18.78
C SER A 86 -2.67 5.41 18.12
N TYR A 87 -2.10 5.89 17.01
CA TYR A 87 -2.55 7.04 16.25
C TYR A 87 -3.49 6.68 15.08
N LYS A 88 -3.89 5.41 14.98
CA LYS A 88 -4.72 4.84 13.91
C LYS A 88 -4.06 4.89 12.53
N LEU A 89 -2.74 4.80 12.48
CA LEU A 89 -1.97 4.73 11.24
C LEU A 89 -1.35 3.34 11.05
N LEU A 90 -1.24 2.91 9.81
CA LEU A 90 -0.74 1.59 9.39
C LEU A 90 0.67 1.72 8.82
N ASP A 91 1.60 0.83 9.16
CA ASP A 91 2.91 0.76 8.47
C ASP A 91 2.71 0.13 7.08
N PHE A 92 2.73 0.94 6.02
CA PHE A 92 2.42 0.46 4.68
C PHE A 92 3.53 -0.47 4.15
N PRO A 93 3.23 -1.53 3.36
CA PRO A 93 4.27 -2.41 2.85
C PRO A 93 5.32 -1.67 2.00
N LYS A 94 6.57 -1.69 2.46
CA LYS A 94 7.71 -1.04 1.77
C LYS A 94 7.93 -1.56 0.35
N LYS A 95 7.62 -2.83 0.12
CA LYS A 95 7.87 -3.52 -1.15
C LYS A 95 6.64 -4.30 -1.57
N GLY A 96 6.45 -4.39 -2.87
CA GLY A 96 5.48 -5.27 -3.50
C GLY A 96 5.92 -5.59 -4.93
N ASP A 97 5.00 -6.13 -5.71
CA ASP A 97 5.30 -6.63 -7.04
C ASP A 97 5.84 -5.55 -7.99
N ASN A 98 5.26 -4.34 -7.95
CA ASN A 98 5.60 -3.21 -8.81
C ASN A 98 5.90 -1.93 -8.01
N TRP A 99 6.30 -2.05 -6.74
CA TRP A 99 6.74 -0.89 -5.96
C TRP A 99 7.85 -1.22 -4.96
N ASP A 100 8.57 -0.17 -4.57
CA ASP A 100 9.50 -0.16 -3.46
C ASP A 100 9.48 1.22 -2.79
N ARG A 101 10.02 1.31 -1.58
CA ARG A 101 10.32 2.59 -0.95
C ARG A 101 11.72 3.03 -1.34
N TYR A 102 11.93 4.32 -1.55
CA TYR A 102 13.26 4.89 -1.75
C TYR A 102 13.72 5.71 -0.53
N GLY A 103 14.99 6.10 -0.51
CA GLY A 103 15.55 6.99 0.51
C GLY A 103 15.75 6.37 1.90
N SER A 104 16.40 7.13 2.79
CA SER A 104 16.55 6.79 4.21
C SER A 104 15.25 7.05 4.98
N ARG A 105 15.15 6.49 6.20
CA ARG A 105 14.02 6.79 7.11
C ARG A 105 14.29 8.06 7.90
N ASP A 106 13.33 8.97 7.92
CA ASP A 106 13.35 10.08 8.87
C ASP A 106 12.92 9.60 10.26
N LYS A 107 13.92 9.24 11.08
CA LYS A 107 13.87 8.96 12.54
C LYS A 107 12.54 8.41 13.10
N GLY A 108 11.85 7.52 12.38
CA GLY A 108 10.70 6.77 12.89
C GLY A 108 9.34 6.95 12.20
N GLY A 109 9.16 7.72 11.13
CA GLY A 109 7.85 7.71 10.51
C GLY A 109 7.66 8.55 9.27
N ASP A 110 7.79 7.94 8.13
CA ASP A 110 7.41 8.53 6.84
C ASP A 110 6.68 7.48 6.00
N ASN A 111 6.19 6.41 6.63
CA ASN A 111 5.58 5.26 5.97
C ASN A 111 4.23 4.87 6.59
N TRP A 112 3.64 5.78 7.37
CA TRP A 112 2.43 5.53 8.12
C TRP A 112 1.23 6.10 7.39
N ILE A 113 0.28 5.25 7.03
CA ILE A 113 -0.84 5.56 6.14
C ILE A 113 -2.20 5.43 6.87
N ASP A 114 -3.19 6.20 6.44
CA ASP A 114 -4.58 6.05 6.87
C ASP A 114 -5.21 4.75 6.31
N GLU A 115 -6.21 4.20 7.00
CA GLU A 115 -6.84 2.94 6.60
C GLU A 115 -7.52 2.98 5.21
N ALA A 116 -8.19 4.08 4.87
CA ALA A 116 -8.86 4.23 3.58
C ALA A 116 -7.84 4.64 2.50
N ALA A 117 -6.88 5.50 2.85
CA ALA A 117 -5.78 5.84 1.96
C ALA A 117 -4.97 4.60 1.56
N ALA A 118 -4.76 3.64 2.47
CA ALA A 118 -4.13 2.37 2.16
C ALA A 118 -4.92 1.54 1.13
N ALA A 119 -6.25 1.46 1.26
CA ALA A 119 -7.09 0.78 0.28
C ALA A 119 -6.97 1.42 -1.11
N GLY A 120 -7.05 2.75 -1.17
CA GLY A 120 -6.85 3.51 -2.40
C GLY A 120 -5.45 3.32 -2.99
N PHE A 121 -4.41 3.34 -2.15
CA PHE A 121 -3.03 3.21 -2.60
C PHE A 121 -2.73 1.79 -3.12
N PHE A 122 -3.24 0.74 -2.47
CA PHE A 122 -3.17 -0.60 -3.03
C PHE A 122 -3.88 -0.69 -4.39
N GLY A 123 -5.08 -0.13 -4.50
CA GLY A 123 -5.81 -0.09 -5.77
C GLY A 123 -4.99 0.60 -6.86
N PHE A 124 -4.46 1.78 -6.57
CA PHE A 124 -3.57 2.54 -7.46
C PHE A 124 -2.38 1.68 -7.93
N LEU A 125 -1.61 1.11 -7.00
CA LEU A 125 -0.41 0.33 -7.33
C LEU A 125 -0.74 -0.89 -8.20
N HIS A 126 -1.81 -1.62 -7.87
CA HIS A 126 -2.23 -2.81 -8.64
C HIS A 126 -2.82 -2.44 -10.01
N THR A 127 -3.54 -1.32 -10.14
CA THR A 127 -4.05 -0.83 -11.42
C THR A 127 -2.93 -0.40 -12.36
N LEU A 128 -1.85 0.22 -11.86
CA LEU A 128 -0.68 0.56 -12.68
C LEU A 128 -0.14 -0.69 -13.39
N LYS A 129 0.12 -1.75 -12.63
CA LYS A 129 0.60 -3.04 -13.16
C LYS A 129 -0.40 -3.63 -14.16
N LYS A 130 -1.70 -3.65 -13.82
CA LYS A 130 -2.77 -4.16 -14.68
C LYS A 130 -2.85 -3.43 -16.02
N ASN A 131 -2.62 -2.11 -16.02
CA ASN A 131 -2.67 -1.27 -17.22
C ASN A 131 -1.34 -1.26 -18.02
N GLY A 132 -0.38 -2.13 -17.67
CA GLY A 132 0.87 -2.27 -18.40
C GLY A 132 1.96 -1.25 -18.04
N ILE A 133 1.75 -0.45 -16.99
CA ILE A 133 2.80 0.40 -16.39
C ILE A 133 3.63 -0.51 -15.49
N ASN A 134 4.60 -1.18 -16.11
CA ASN A 134 5.43 -2.21 -15.48
C ASN A 134 6.65 -1.63 -14.75
N GLU A 135 6.91 -0.32 -14.93
CA GLU A 135 7.93 0.37 -14.17
C GLU A 135 7.62 0.31 -12.67
N LYS A 136 8.67 0.07 -11.88
CA LYS A 136 8.54 0.03 -10.43
C LYS A 136 8.25 1.43 -9.90
N VAL A 137 7.19 1.56 -9.10
CA VAL A 137 6.87 2.80 -8.38
C VAL A 137 7.78 2.92 -7.17
N TYR A 138 8.42 4.08 -7.01
CA TYR A 138 9.24 4.36 -5.83
C TYR A 138 8.58 5.45 -5.00
N TYR A 139 7.95 5.07 -3.89
CA TYR A 139 7.34 6.03 -2.97
C TYR A 139 8.26 6.32 -1.77
N ASN A 140 8.03 7.44 -1.09
CA ASN A 140 8.71 7.77 0.15
C ASN A 140 7.71 8.33 1.16
N ASP A 141 7.65 9.65 1.33
CA ASP A 141 7.00 10.26 2.48
C ASP A 141 5.49 10.06 2.46
N ILE A 142 4.96 9.45 3.52
CA ILE A 142 3.53 9.30 3.79
C ILE A 142 3.16 10.13 5.02
N SER A 143 3.51 9.63 6.21
CA SER A 143 3.45 10.41 7.45
C SER A 143 4.22 9.73 8.57
N ALA A 144 4.37 10.47 9.67
CA ALA A 144 4.87 9.95 10.93
C ALA A 144 3.94 9.03 11.66
N ASN A 145 4.54 8.06 12.35
CA ASN A 145 3.82 7.13 13.22
C ASN A 145 3.01 7.86 14.29
N ASP A 146 3.48 9.02 14.73
CA ASP A 146 2.89 9.85 15.78
C ASP A 146 2.26 11.16 15.27
N LYS A 147 2.05 11.27 13.94
CA LYS A 147 1.49 12.46 13.27
C LYS A 147 2.33 13.73 13.40
N ARG A 148 3.57 13.65 13.89
CA ARG A 148 4.47 14.81 13.92
C ARG A 148 4.77 15.32 12.51
N ASN A 149 5.18 16.58 12.42
CA ASN A 149 5.65 17.15 11.17
C ASN A 149 7.06 16.60 10.85
N ILE A 150 7.22 15.94 9.70
CA ILE A 150 8.51 15.43 9.19
C ILE A 150 9.20 16.42 8.23
N GLY A 151 8.81 17.69 8.27
CA GLY A 151 9.28 18.72 7.35
C GLY A 151 8.25 19.10 6.29
N HIS A 152 7.21 18.28 6.08
CA HIS A 152 6.15 18.52 5.11
C HIS A 152 4.79 18.75 5.80
N LYS A 153 4.14 19.89 5.49
CA LYS A 153 2.93 20.36 6.19
C LYS A 153 1.76 19.36 6.13
N THR A 154 1.62 18.65 5.01
CA THR A 154 0.49 17.75 4.73
C THR A 154 0.71 16.32 5.24
N HIS A 155 1.95 15.81 5.24
CA HIS A 155 2.36 14.44 5.60
C HIS A 155 2.29 14.12 7.11
N LYS A 156 1.11 14.30 7.71
CA LYS A 156 0.87 14.09 9.15
C LYS A 156 -0.17 13.02 9.43
N THR A 157 -1.06 12.76 8.48
CA THR A 157 -2.29 11.99 8.75
C THR A 157 -2.39 10.73 7.91
N GLY A 158 -1.33 10.37 7.18
CA GLY A 158 -1.34 9.20 6.33
C GLY A 158 -2.18 9.34 5.06
N HIS A 159 -2.49 10.57 4.64
CA HIS A 159 -3.32 10.85 3.47
C HIS A 159 -2.53 11.35 2.26
N ASP A 160 -1.24 11.60 2.40
CA ASP A 160 -0.41 12.23 1.37
C ASP A 160 0.77 11.32 1.09
N ILE A 161 1.18 11.19 -0.17
CA ILE A 161 2.23 10.24 -0.58
C ILE A 161 3.11 10.92 -1.62
N ASP A 162 4.41 10.98 -1.34
CA ASP A 162 5.43 11.43 -2.30
C ASP A 162 5.98 10.23 -3.08
N ILE A 163 6.05 10.37 -4.40
CA ILE A 163 6.42 9.29 -5.33
C ILE A 163 7.38 9.83 -6.38
N ARG A 164 8.49 9.13 -6.64
CA ARG A 164 9.40 9.49 -7.73
C ARG A 164 8.67 9.53 -9.07
N TYR A 165 9.12 10.42 -9.93
CA TYR A 165 8.63 10.45 -11.31
C TYR A 165 8.84 9.10 -12.02
N PRO A 166 7.91 8.68 -12.89
CA PRO A 166 8.03 7.43 -13.64
C PRO A 166 9.36 7.36 -14.41
N GLY A 167 9.95 6.17 -14.51
CA GLY A 167 11.26 5.96 -15.14
C GLY A 167 12.48 6.33 -14.28
N ALA A 168 12.30 7.00 -13.14
CA ALA A 168 13.38 7.16 -12.17
C ALA A 168 13.63 5.86 -11.40
N ASP A 169 14.90 5.51 -11.18
CA ASP A 169 15.29 4.30 -10.44
C ASP A 169 15.39 4.52 -8.90
N ASN A 170 15.77 3.47 -8.17
CA ASN A 170 15.99 3.54 -6.71
C ASN A 170 17.43 3.87 -6.30
N SER A 171 18.28 4.33 -7.22
CA SER A 171 19.67 4.62 -6.85
C SER A 171 19.75 5.86 -5.96
N VAL A 172 20.79 5.90 -5.13
CA VAL A 172 21.02 6.93 -4.11
C VAL A 172 21.13 8.32 -4.77
N GLY A 173 20.59 9.32 -4.08
CA GLY A 173 20.65 10.73 -4.51
C GLY A 173 19.33 11.25 -5.08
N GLN A 174 19.32 12.56 -5.33
CA GLN A 174 18.18 13.28 -5.90
C GLN A 174 17.94 12.84 -7.34
N LYS A 175 16.68 12.57 -7.70
CA LYS A 175 16.29 12.17 -9.07
C LYS A 175 15.32 13.17 -9.67
N LEU A 176 15.87 14.26 -10.19
CA LEU A 176 15.07 15.30 -10.85
C LEU A 176 14.23 14.71 -11.98
N TRP A 177 13.10 15.34 -12.27
CA TRP A 177 12.18 15.00 -13.37
C TRP A 177 12.88 14.88 -14.72
N SER A 178 14.03 15.54 -14.91
CA SER A 178 14.84 15.44 -16.13
C SER A 178 15.33 14.01 -16.39
N ILE A 179 15.57 13.20 -15.34
CA ILE A 179 15.93 11.79 -15.49
C ILE A 179 14.78 11.00 -16.11
N SER A 180 13.55 11.25 -15.65
CA SER A 180 12.34 10.67 -16.24
C SER A 180 12.15 11.12 -17.69
N LYS A 181 12.41 12.40 -17.99
CA LYS A 181 12.42 12.89 -19.38
C LYS A 181 13.43 12.11 -20.24
N ASP A 182 14.65 11.90 -19.75
CA ASP A 182 15.69 11.21 -20.51
C ASP A 182 15.37 9.72 -20.71
N TYR A 183 14.72 9.10 -19.72
CA TYR A 183 14.17 7.75 -19.84
C TYR A 183 13.14 7.67 -20.98
N TYR A 184 12.15 8.59 -20.98
CA TYR A 184 11.10 8.64 -22.00
C TYR A 184 11.49 9.38 -23.30
N LYS A 185 12.76 9.81 -23.42
CA LYS A 185 13.36 10.54 -24.55
C LYS A 185 12.87 11.98 -24.78
N THR A 186 11.62 12.29 -24.46
CA THR A 186 11.09 13.66 -24.58
C THR A 186 10.23 14.02 -23.38
N GLU A 187 10.07 15.33 -23.15
CA GLU A 187 9.25 15.83 -22.05
C GLU A 187 7.77 15.52 -22.28
N GLU A 188 7.30 15.60 -23.51
CA GLU A 188 5.91 15.31 -23.87
C GLU A 188 5.55 13.86 -23.55
N LYS A 189 6.45 12.91 -23.83
CA LYS A 189 6.25 11.49 -23.50
C LYS A 189 6.23 11.26 -22.00
N PHE A 190 7.19 11.82 -21.27
CA PHE A 190 7.22 11.76 -19.81
C PHE A 190 5.94 12.35 -19.19
N VAL A 191 5.53 13.54 -19.62
CA VAL A 191 4.32 14.21 -19.14
C VAL A 191 3.08 13.38 -19.41
N LYS A 192 2.97 12.78 -20.60
CA LYS A 192 1.85 11.91 -20.93
C LYS A 192 1.75 10.74 -19.95
N VAL A 193 2.86 10.04 -19.69
CA VAL A 193 2.89 8.92 -18.73
C VAL A 193 2.55 9.40 -17.31
N LEU A 194 3.08 10.54 -16.88
CA LEU A 194 2.76 11.12 -15.59
C LEU A 194 1.29 11.51 -15.46
N GLU A 195 0.68 12.06 -16.51
CA GLU A 195 -0.75 12.36 -16.57
C GLU A 195 -1.59 11.10 -16.46
N ASP A 196 -1.22 10.03 -17.17
CA ASP A 196 -1.91 8.73 -17.11
C ASP A 196 -1.85 8.13 -15.69
N ILE A 197 -0.68 8.16 -15.05
CA ILE A 197 -0.48 7.72 -13.65
C ILE A 197 -1.33 8.55 -12.68
N LEU A 198 -1.30 9.88 -12.80
CA LEU A 198 -2.07 10.76 -11.93
C LEU A 198 -3.58 10.59 -12.16
N SER A 199 -4.02 10.31 -13.38
CA SER A 199 -5.41 9.97 -13.67
C SER A 199 -5.84 8.71 -12.92
N ILE A 200 -5.01 7.66 -12.95
CA ILE A 200 -5.27 6.43 -12.18
C ILE A 200 -5.33 6.73 -10.67
N SER A 201 -4.45 7.60 -10.15
CA SER A 201 -4.52 8.01 -8.74
C SER A 201 -5.89 8.64 -8.40
N ILE A 202 -6.45 9.42 -9.32
CA ILE A 202 -7.74 10.07 -9.11
C ILE A 202 -8.88 9.06 -9.04
N ASP A 203 -8.87 8.05 -9.91
CA ASP A 203 -9.85 6.96 -9.88
C ASP A 203 -9.86 6.24 -8.52
N TRP A 204 -8.70 6.18 -7.85
CA TRP A 204 -8.54 5.55 -6.54
C TRP A 204 -8.77 6.49 -5.34
N GLY A 205 -9.28 7.70 -5.57
CA GLY A 205 -9.70 8.62 -4.51
C GLY A 205 -8.63 9.64 -4.09
N PHE A 206 -7.51 9.74 -4.81
CA PHE A 206 -6.56 10.85 -4.66
C PHE A 206 -7.08 12.08 -5.41
N MET A 207 -7.18 13.21 -4.75
CA MET A 207 -7.85 14.37 -5.33
C MET A 207 -6.86 15.23 -6.11
N LYS A 208 -7.21 15.59 -7.36
CA LYS A 208 -6.45 16.56 -8.17
C LYS A 208 -6.02 17.82 -7.39
N LYS A 209 -6.90 18.36 -6.54
CA LYS A 209 -6.64 19.57 -5.74
C LYS A 209 -5.54 19.41 -4.68
N TYR A 210 -5.21 18.16 -4.31
CA TYR A 210 -4.14 17.82 -3.39
C TYR A 210 -2.91 17.23 -4.10
N ASN A 211 -3.00 16.93 -5.40
CA ASN A 211 -1.85 16.44 -6.15
C ASN A 211 -0.93 17.61 -6.55
N TYR A 212 0.38 17.37 -6.54
CA TYR A 212 1.42 18.32 -6.96
C TYR A 212 2.45 17.62 -7.86
N ALA A 213 3.02 18.36 -8.82
CA ALA A 213 4.02 17.87 -9.76
C ALA A 213 4.95 19.00 -10.20
N TYR A 214 5.98 18.68 -11.00
CA TYR A 214 7.11 19.57 -11.31
C TYR A 214 6.74 20.81 -12.13
N LYS A 215 5.58 20.82 -12.79
CA LYS A 215 5.07 22.00 -13.54
C LYS A 215 3.55 22.13 -13.44
N LYS A 216 3.06 23.35 -13.65
CA LYS A 216 1.65 23.71 -13.48
C LYS A 216 0.70 23.16 -14.56
N ASP A 217 1.21 22.88 -15.75
CA ASP A 217 0.39 22.57 -16.92
C ASP A 217 0.02 21.08 -17.04
N ILE A 218 0.42 20.25 -16.07
CA ILE A 218 0.02 18.83 -16.02
C ILE A 218 -1.45 18.74 -15.61
N LYS A 219 -2.27 18.01 -16.37
CA LYS A 219 -3.74 18.03 -16.24
C LYS A 219 -4.28 17.57 -14.89
N HIS A 220 -3.63 16.60 -14.24
CA HIS A 220 -4.15 15.88 -13.08
C HIS A 220 -3.54 16.32 -11.74
N THR A 221 -3.03 17.56 -11.69
CA THR A 221 -2.44 18.20 -10.50
C THR A 221 -3.04 19.58 -10.24
N SER A 222 -2.79 20.13 -9.04
CA SER A 222 -3.10 21.52 -8.71
C SER A 222 -2.09 22.51 -9.30
N GLY A 223 -0.91 22.04 -9.69
CA GLY A 223 0.15 22.85 -10.30
C GLY A 223 0.84 23.86 -9.37
N LYS A 224 0.58 23.82 -8.05
CA LYS A 224 1.00 24.87 -7.10
C LYS A 224 2.43 24.76 -6.54
N ALA A 225 3.14 23.66 -6.77
CA ALA A 225 4.42 23.39 -6.08
C ALA A 225 5.55 22.95 -7.04
N ILE A 226 5.77 23.79 -8.05
CA ILE A 226 6.70 23.59 -9.18
C ILE A 226 8.17 23.44 -8.73
N SER A 227 8.61 24.19 -7.72
CA SER A 227 10.03 24.21 -7.30
C SER A 227 10.37 23.19 -6.20
N VAL A 228 9.37 22.62 -5.53
CA VAL A 228 9.57 21.70 -4.39
C VAL A 228 9.47 20.25 -4.84
N HIS A 229 8.61 19.96 -5.82
CA HIS A 229 8.39 18.62 -6.36
C HIS A 229 9.25 18.36 -7.60
N GLN A 230 10.54 18.68 -7.53
CA GLN A 230 11.43 18.53 -8.68
C GLN A 230 11.87 17.08 -8.93
N ASP A 231 11.89 16.24 -7.91
CA ASP A 231 12.35 14.84 -7.97
C ASP A 231 11.27 13.80 -7.64
N HIS A 232 10.10 14.26 -7.22
CA HIS A 232 8.93 13.45 -6.95
C HIS A 232 7.67 14.23 -7.32
N TYR A 233 6.58 13.52 -7.60
CA TYR A 233 5.23 14.06 -7.54
C TYR A 233 4.57 13.65 -6.24
N HIS A 234 3.47 14.33 -5.93
CA HIS A 234 2.70 14.12 -4.71
C HIS A 234 1.27 13.77 -5.06
N ILE A 235 0.72 12.76 -4.40
CA ILE A 235 -0.70 12.42 -4.45
C ILE A 235 -1.34 12.58 -3.07
N GLY A 236 -2.48 13.25 -3.01
CA GLY A 236 -3.20 13.51 -1.76
C GLY A 236 -4.59 12.90 -1.76
N PHE A 237 -4.84 11.99 -0.83
CA PHE A 237 -6.09 11.29 -0.65
C PHE A 237 -7.21 12.21 -0.15
N LYS A 238 -8.46 11.89 -0.51
CA LYS A 238 -9.63 12.59 0.03
C LYS A 238 -9.62 12.56 1.58
N ARG A 239 -10.04 13.66 2.18
CA ARG A 239 -10.03 13.90 3.64
C ARG A 239 -11.42 14.33 4.08
#